data_AF-A0AAV5W423-F1
#
_entry.id   AF-A0AAV5W423-F1
#
_cell.length_a   1.000
_cell.length_b   1.000
_cell.length_c   1.000
_cell.angle_alpha   90.00
_cell.angle_beta   90.00
_cell.angle_gamma   90.00
#
_symmetry.space_group_name_H-M   'P 1'
#
loop_
_entity.id
_entity.type
_entity.pdbx_description
1 polymer ?
#
loop_
_entity_poly.entity_id
_entity_poly.type
_entity_poly.pdbx_seq_one_letter_code
_entity_poly.pdbx_strand_id
1 'polypeptide(L)'
;QTPSACVGVSCSVTKIKGSNFETIHIVTISKHFSQLTNVALLEQTIEYGLSSDRSLIPLQATSFYANCISEKCVEHGRILRKTGIKSNKPQVECYEFPNEDVETNMTCTGDFCYYRNQSGGVMRGCYTVDDTLADKKVTVGFYEYFSYFTYLCDNKFCNEDEKTTRDNR
;
A
#
# COMPACT_ATOMS: atom_id res chain seq x y z
N GLN A 1 -14.12 21.30 16.92
CA GLN A 1 -13.18 20.49 16.11
C GLN A 1 -13.31 19.06 16.58
N THR A 2 -13.77 18.15 15.72
CA THR A 2 -13.85 16.73 16.04
C THR A 2 -12.44 16.18 16.20
N PRO A 3 -12.09 15.53 17.32
CA PRO A 3 -10.77 14.95 17.49
C PRO A 3 -10.54 13.88 16.41
N SER A 4 -9.45 14.02 15.67
CA SER A 4 -9.01 13.07 14.63
C SER A 4 -8.89 11.68 15.26
N ALA A 5 -9.69 10.72 14.76
CA ALA A 5 -9.87 9.36 15.28
C ALA A 5 -8.64 8.42 15.21
N CYS A 6 -7.42 8.98 15.18
CA CYS A 6 -6.16 8.29 14.95
C CYS A 6 -5.16 8.49 16.10
N VAL A 7 -5.63 8.59 17.34
CA VAL A 7 -4.74 8.67 18.51
C VAL A 7 -4.41 7.26 18.99
N GLY A 8 -3.14 6.85 18.86
CA GLY A 8 -2.63 5.59 19.43
C GLY A 8 -2.98 4.30 18.68
N VAL A 9 -3.61 4.40 17.50
CA VAL A 9 -3.96 3.23 16.67
C VAL A 9 -3.74 3.57 15.20
N SER A 10 -3.22 2.59 14.46
CA SER A 10 -2.94 2.67 13.03
C SER A 10 -4.18 3.04 12.22
N CYS A 11 -4.02 3.96 11.28
CA CYS A 11 -5.10 4.49 10.44
C CYS A 11 -4.86 4.20 8.96
N SER A 12 -5.92 3.85 8.25
CA SER A 12 -5.92 3.75 6.79
C SER A 12 -6.94 4.69 6.16
N VAL A 13 -6.58 5.28 5.04
CA VAL A 13 -7.42 6.21 4.27
C VAL A 13 -7.25 5.87 2.80
N THR A 14 -8.34 5.49 2.16
CA THR A 14 -8.35 5.13 0.74
C THR A 14 -8.95 6.27 -0.07
N LYS A 15 -8.30 6.61 -1.20
CA LYS A 15 -8.79 7.56 -2.19
C LYS A 15 -8.86 6.86 -3.55
N ILE A 16 -10.06 6.82 -4.13
CA ILE A 16 -10.31 6.23 -5.45
C ILE A 16 -10.42 7.36 -6.48
N LYS A 17 -9.66 7.28 -7.57
CA LYS A 17 -9.71 8.28 -8.65
C LYS A 17 -11.06 8.18 -9.37
N GLY A 18 -11.84 9.27 -9.37
CA GLY A 18 -13.17 9.32 -10.01
C GLY A 18 -14.36 9.42 -9.04
N SER A 19 -14.12 9.36 -7.72
CA SER A 19 -15.16 9.55 -6.70
C SER A 19 -14.58 10.14 -5.41
N ASN A 20 -15.22 11.15 -4.81
CA ASN A 20 -14.78 11.77 -3.56
C ASN A 20 -15.24 10.99 -2.32
N PHE A 21 -14.90 9.70 -2.22
CA PHE A 21 -15.13 8.93 -1.00
C PHE A 21 -13.87 8.94 -0.15
N GLU A 22 -13.96 9.46 1.08
CA GLU A 22 -12.98 9.23 2.13
C GLU A 22 -13.58 8.21 3.10
N THR A 23 -13.08 6.97 3.09
CA THR A 23 -13.42 5.98 4.10
C THR A 23 -12.28 5.91 5.11
N ILE A 24 -12.57 6.27 6.37
CA ILE A 24 -11.65 6.08 7.49
C ILE A 24 -11.93 4.68 8.04
N HIS A 25 -11.04 3.73 7.78
CA HIS A 25 -11.09 2.45 8.46
C HIS A 25 -10.25 2.57 9.74
N ILE A 26 -10.93 2.55 10.89
CA ILE A 26 -10.26 2.29 12.17
C ILE A 26 -9.97 0.79 12.18
N VAL A 27 -8.68 0.44 12.21
CA VAL A 27 -8.14 -0.94 12.21
C VAL A 27 -8.24 -1.70 10.88
N THR A 28 -7.50 -1.26 9.87
CA THR A 28 -6.71 -2.24 9.11
C THR A 28 -5.38 -1.58 8.74
N ILE A 29 -4.35 -1.80 9.55
CA ILE A 29 -2.98 -1.79 8.99
C ILE A 29 -3.02 -2.71 7.78
N SER A 30 -2.28 -2.43 6.71
CA SER A 30 -1.81 -3.51 5.84
C SER A 30 -1.18 -4.56 6.76
N LYS A 31 -1.95 -5.60 7.08
CA LYS A 31 -1.73 -6.49 8.24
C LYS A 31 -0.29 -7.03 8.27
N HIS A 32 0.28 -7.15 7.08
CA HIS A 32 1.65 -7.52 6.74
C HIS A 32 2.76 -6.69 7.40
N PHE A 33 2.55 -5.39 7.65
CA PHE A 33 3.56 -4.51 8.24
C PHE A 33 3.37 -4.26 9.74
N SER A 34 2.57 -5.08 10.42
CA SER A 34 2.34 -4.98 11.86
C SER A 34 3.62 -5.06 12.70
N GLN A 35 4.67 -5.71 12.19
CA GLN A 35 5.98 -5.81 12.83
C GLN A 35 6.84 -4.53 12.69
N LEU A 36 6.45 -3.61 11.80
CA LEU A 36 7.16 -2.36 11.56
C LEU A 36 6.40 -1.22 12.25
N THR A 37 7.03 -0.59 13.23
CA THR A 37 6.45 0.53 13.98
C THR A 37 7.06 1.86 13.55
N ASN A 38 6.28 2.92 13.72
CA ASN A 38 6.58 4.28 13.31
C ASN A 38 6.88 4.44 11.81
N VAL A 39 6.13 3.73 10.97
CA VAL A 39 6.24 3.76 9.50
C VAL A 39 4.96 4.30 8.87
N ALA A 40 5.09 5.02 7.76
CA ALA A 40 3.99 5.41 6.88
C ALA A 40 4.23 4.86 5.47
N LEU A 41 3.15 4.44 4.81
CA LEU A 41 3.15 3.81 3.50
C LEU A 41 2.06 4.46 2.64
N LEU A 42 2.37 4.68 1.38
CA LEU A 42 1.41 5.03 0.34
C LEU A 42 1.35 3.85 -0.63
N GLU A 43 0.24 3.13 -0.61
CA GLU A 43 -0.04 2.03 -1.53
C GLU A 43 -0.70 2.57 -2.78
N GLN A 44 -0.23 2.14 -3.94
CA GLN A 44 -0.92 2.31 -5.22
C GLN A 44 -1.25 0.93 -5.79
N THR A 45 -2.52 0.77 -6.17
CA THR A 45 -3.06 -0.49 -6.69
C THR A 45 -4.31 -0.24 -7.52
N ILE A 46 -4.95 -1.31 -7.97
CA ILE A 46 -6.25 -1.27 -8.64
C ILE A 46 -7.35 -1.72 -7.69
N GLU A 47 -8.40 -0.92 -7.64
CA GLU A 47 -9.69 -1.31 -7.08
C GLU A 47 -10.74 -1.32 -8.18
N TYR A 48 -11.81 -2.09 -8.01
CA TYR A 48 -12.92 -2.10 -8.95
C TYR A 48 -14.00 -1.13 -8.51
N GLY A 49 -14.32 -0.17 -9.37
CA GLY A 49 -15.48 0.71 -9.23
C GLY A 49 -16.64 0.24 -10.10
N LEU A 50 -17.84 0.72 -9.78
CA LEU A 50 -19.00 0.59 -10.66
C LEU A 50 -19.12 1.81 -11.57
N SER A 51 -19.19 1.57 -12.88
CA SER A 51 -19.54 2.56 -13.89
C SER A 51 -21.05 2.90 -13.86
N SER A 52 -21.46 3.86 -14.69
CA SER A 52 -22.87 4.26 -14.86
C SER A 52 -23.77 3.13 -15.38
N ASP A 53 -23.24 2.19 -16.16
CA ASP A 53 -23.95 1.02 -16.65
C ASP A 53 -23.85 -0.20 -15.71
N ARG A 54 -23.30 -0.01 -14.50
CA ARG A 54 -23.05 -1.05 -13.49
C ARG A 54 -22.04 -2.13 -13.92
N SER A 55 -21.23 -1.88 -14.94
CA SER A 55 -20.05 -2.70 -15.20
C SER A 55 -18.95 -2.40 -14.18
N LEU A 56 -18.15 -3.43 -13.86
CA LEU A 56 -16.97 -3.25 -13.02
C LEU A 56 -15.83 -2.72 -13.88
N ILE A 57 -15.28 -1.57 -13.51
CA ILE A 57 -14.13 -0.98 -14.18
C ILE A 57 -12.94 -0.91 -13.23
N PRO A 58 -11.73 -1.24 -13.70
CA PRO A 58 -10.52 -1.07 -12.90
C PRO A 58 -10.23 0.42 -12.72
N LEU A 59 -10.02 0.85 -11.48
CA LEU A 59 -9.67 2.20 -11.10
C LEU A 59 -8.36 2.19 -10.31
N GLN A 60 -7.47 3.11 -10.64
CA GLN A 60 -6.28 3.31 -9.82
C GLN A 60 -6.69 3.89 -8.47
N ALA A 61 -6.33 3.17 -7.41
CA ALA A 61 -6.59 3.52 -6.03
C ALA A 61 -5.28 3.86 -5.32
N THR A 62 -5.38 4.77 -4.36
CA THR A 62 -4.25 5.10 -3.49
C THR A 62 -4.70 5.03 -2.05
N SER A 63 -3.98 4.25 -1.25
CA SER A 63 -4.29 4.02 0.16
C SER A 63 -3.10 4.45 1.02
N PHE A 64 -3.35 5.35 1.96
CA PHE A 64 -2.35 5.78 2.94
C PHE A 64 -2.49 4.95 4.21
N TYR A 65 -1.37 4.40 4.69
CA TYR A 65 -1.27 3.66 5.93
C TYR A 65 -0.22 4.28 6.83
N ALA A 66 -0.48 4.33 8.14
CA ALA A 66 0.56 4.64 9.13
C ALA A 66 0.43 3.71 10.33
N ASN A 67 1.54 3.10 10.74
CA ASN A 67 1.64 2.30 11.96
C ASN A 67 2.47 3.06 12.99
N CYS A 68 1.82 3.83 13.86
CA CYS A 68 2.49 4.72 14.80
C CYS A 68 2.30 4.28 16.25
N ILE A 69 3.40 4.20 17.00
CA ILE A 69 3.40 3.94 18.45
C ILE A 69 3.85 5.15 19.27
N SER A 70 4.37 6.19 18.61
CA SER A 70 4.81 7.44 19.23
C SER A 70 3.97 8.63 18.76
N GLU A 71 3.79 9.64 19.62
CA GLU A 71 3.11 10.89 19.27
C GLU A 71 3.80 11.60 18.09
N LYS A 72 5.14 11.57 18.07
CA LYS A 72 5.95 12.11 16.97
C LYS A 72 5.58 11.46 15.63
N CYS A 73 5.41 10.14 15.60
CA CYS A 73 4.95 9.45 14.39
C CYS A 73 3.53 9.85 14.00
N VAL A 74 2.61 9.94 14.96
CA VAL A 74 1.21 10.32 14.68
C VAL A 74 1.16 11.68 14.00
N GLU A 75 1.91 12.66 14.51
CA GLU A 75 1.93 14.00 13.92
C GLU A 75 2.61 14.01 12.55
N HIS A 76 3.73 13.30 12.39
CA HIS A 76 4.39 13.13 11.08
C HIS A 76 3.46 12.49 10.05
N GLY A 77 2.76 11.41 10.41
CA GLY A 77 1.79 10.74 9.55
C GLY A 77 0.61 11.62 9.14
N ARG A 78 0.13 12.51 10.03
CA ARG A 78 -0.91 13.50 9.68
C ARG A 78 -0.45 14.49 8.63
N ILE A 79 0.80 14.94 8.71
CA ILE A 79 1.41 15.82 7.71
C ILE A 79 1.52 15.06 6.38
N LEU A 80 2.16 13.89 6.40
CA LEU A 80 2.37 13.06 5.21
C LEU A 80 1.06 12.70 4.49
N ARG A 81 -0.02 12.40 5.23
CA ARG A 81 -1.34 12.14 4.63
C ARG A 81 -1.83 13.30 3.76
N LYS A 82 -1.54 14.55 4.15
CA LYS A 82 -1.98 15.75 3.41
C LYS A 82 -1.02 16.12 2.30
N THR A 83 0.28 15.95 2.53
CA THR A 83 1.33 16.43 1.62
C THR A 83 1.82 15.37 0.64
N GLY A 84 1.46 14.10 0.86
CA GLY A 84 2.07 12.94 0.22
C GLY A 84 3.38 12.53 0.90
N ILE A 85 3.82 11.31 0.59
CA ILE A 85 5.13 10.79 0.97
C ILE A 85 6.15 11.16 -0.12
N LYS A 86 7.29 11.72 0.30
CA LYS A 86 8.45 11.94 -0.56
C LYS A 86 9.55 11.00 -0.12
N SER A 87 9.67 9.88 -0.81
CA SER A 87 10.74 8.93 -0.52
C SER A 87 12.07 9.39 -1.10
N ASN A 88 13.15 9.06 -0.40
CA ASN A 88 14.52 9.20 -0.90
C ASN A 88 15.04 7.89 -1.52
N LYS A 89 14.22 6.83 -1.54
CA LYS A 89 14.59 5.53 -2.13
C LYS A 89 14.46 5.59 -3.67
N PRO A 90 15.22 4.77 -4.40
CA PRO A 90 15.00 4.59 -5.83
C PRO A 90 13.54 4.24 -6.11
N GLN A 91 12.95 4.88 -7.11
CA GLN A 91 11.59 4.59 -7.53
C GLN A 91 11.62 3.54 -8.64
N VAL A 92 10.80 2.51 -8.54
CA VAL A 92 10.67 1.43 -9.51
C VAL A 92 9.25 1.31 -10.06
N GLU A 93 9.14 0.92 -11.33
CA GLU A 93 7.86 0.63 -11.97
C GLU A 93 7.39 -0.78 -11.62
N CYS A 94 6.11 -0.94 -11.31
CA CYS A 94 5.48 -2.17 -10.83
C CYS A 94 4.17 -2.43 -11.57
N TYR A 95 3.74 -3.69 -11.66
CA TYR A 95 2.41 -4.02 -12.12
C TYR A 95 1.35 -3.72 -11.05
N GLU A 96 0.21 -3.15 -11.47
CA GLU A 96 -1.00 -2.99 -10.64
C GLU A 96 -2.06 -3.96 -11.17
N PHE A 97 -2.15 -5.17 -10.61
CA PHE A 97 -3.02 -6.21 -11.18
C PHE A 97 -3.72 -7.09 -10.14
N PRO A 98 -5.07 -7.15 -10.14
CA PRO A 98 -5.82 -8.02 -9.24
C PRO A 98 -6.23 -9.38 -9.86
N ASN A 99 -6.19 -9.56 -11.18
CA ASN A 99 -6.63 -10.80 -11.85
C ASN A 99 -5.93 -11.06 -13.18
N GLU A 100 -5.53 -12.31 -13.46
CA GLU A 100 -4.78 -12.71 -14.67
C GLU A 100 -5.56 -12.50 -15.99
N ASP A 101 -6.89 -12.34 -15.93
CA ASP A 101 -7.77 -12.36 -17.10
C ASP A 101 -8.01 -10.98 -17.77
N VAL A 102 -7.47 -9.90 -17.21
CA VAL A 102 -7.63 -8.55 -17.79
C VAL A 102 -6.26 -8.09 -18.27
N GLU A 103 -6.05 -7.94 -19.57
CA GLU A 103 -4.78 -7.46 -20.10
C GLU A 103 -4.78 -5.92 -20.08
N THR A 104 -4.69 -5.31 -18.90
CA THR A 104 -4.45 -3.86 -18.82
C THR A 104 -2.97 -3.63 -18.47
N ASN A 105 -2.27 -2.81 -19.25
CA ASN A 105 -0.90 -2.41 -18.94
C ASN A 105 -0.90 -1.33 -17.86
N MET A 106 -1.48 -1.62 -16.70
CA MET A 106 -1.57 -0.67 -15.58
C MET A 106 -0.38 -0.85 -14.66
N THR A 107 0.31 0.27 -14.43
CA THR A 107 1.59 0.31 -13.74
C THR A 107 1.58 1.43 -12.73
N CYS A 108 2.32 1.25 -11.65
CA CYS A 108 2.63 2.32 -10.71
C CYS A 108 4.11 2.44 -10.44
N THR A 109 4.45 3.49 -9.69
CA THR A 109 5.83 3.80 -9.33
C THR A 109 5.90 4.00 -7.83
N GLY A 110 6.82 3.30 -7.18
CA GLY A 110 7.06 3.40 -5.74
C GLY A 110 8.45 2.90 -5.36
N ASP A 111 8.72 2.85 -4.06
CA ASP A 111 9.99 2.33 -3.52
C ASP A 111 10.10 0.81 -3.68
N PHE A 112 8.96 0.12 -3.61
CA PHE A 112 8.87 -1.33 -3.70
C PHE A 112 7.67 -1.73 -4.53
N CYS A 113 7.83 -2.77 -5.35
CA CYS A 113 6.72 -3.52 -5.88
C CYS A 113 6.28 -4.57 -4.86
N TYR A 114 4.98 -4.85 -4.80
CA TYR A 114 4.46 -5.92 -3.96
C TYR A 114 3.67 -6.95 -4.75
N TYR A 115 3.74 -8.19 -4.27
CA TYR A 115 2.88 -9.30 -4.65
C TYR A 115 2.24 -9.88 -3.38
N ARG A 116 0.91 -9.96 -3.35
CA ARG A 116 0.14 -10.49 -2.21
C ARG A 116 -0.85 -11.53 -2.69
N ASN A 117 -0.93 -12.64 -1.99
CA ASN A 117 -2.02 -13.60 -2.15
C ASN A 117 -2.97 -13.48 -0.96
N GLN A 118 -4.24 -13.17 -1.24
CA GLN A 118 -5.28 -13.03 -0.23
C GLN A 118 -6.53 -13.79 -0.64
N SER A 119 -6.86 -14.85 0.10
CA SER A 119 -8.09 -15.63 -0.08
C SER A 119 -8.29 -16.19 -1.50
N GLY A 120 -7.20 -16.54 -2.19
CA GLY A 120 -7.23 -17.05 -3.56
C GLY A 120 -7.21 -15.96 -4.65
N GLY A 121 -7.22 -14.68 -4.26
CA GLY A 121 -6.97 -13.56 -5.16
C GLY A 121 -5.52 -13.08 -5.08
N VAL A 122 -4.98 -12.65 -6.21
CA VAL A 122 -3.65 -12.01 -6.28
C VAL A 122 -3.85 -10.49 -6.27
N MET A 123 -3.06 -9.77 -5.48
CA MET A 123 -3.00 -8.32 -5.53
C MET A 123 -1.56 -7.88 -5.77
N ARG A 124 -1.41 -6.95 -6.70
CA ARG A 124 -0.14 -6.34 -7.07
C ARG A 124 -0.25 -4.82 -7.03
N GLY A 125 0.87 -4.18 -6.78
CA GLY A 125 0.99 -2.74 -6.80
C GLY A 125 2.35 -2.30 -6.31
N CYS A 126 2.43 -1.08 -5.80
CA CYS A 126 3.66 -0.53 -5.24
C CYS A 126 3.41 0.23 -3.94
N TYR A 127 4.48 0.34 -3.15
CA TYR A 127 4.53 1.13 -1.94
C TYR A 127 5.56 2.25 -2.08
N THR A 128 5.17 3.49 -1.79
CA THR A 128 6.12 4.56 -1.42
C THR A 128 6.18 4.63 0.11
N VAL A 129 7.39 4.66 0.69
CA VAL A 129 7.60 4.46 2.13
C VAL A 129 8.23 5.70 2.77
N ASP A 130 7.68 6.11 3.92
CA ASP A 130 8.40 6.91 4.91
C ASP A 130 8.62 6.06 6.16
N ASP A 131 9.85 5.60 6.33
CA ASP A 131 10.30 4.85 7.51
C ASP A 131 11.29 5.69 8.34
N THR A 132 11.28 7.02 8.19
CA THR A 132 12.28 7.92 8.79
C THR A 132 12.31 7.87 10.32
N LEU A 133 11.15 7.62 10.93
CA LEU A 133 10.96 7.48 12.38
C LEU A 133 10.91 6.01 12.84
N ALA A 134 11.04 5.05 11.94
CA ALA A 134 10.98 3.62 12.26
C ALA A 134 12.33 3.11 12.77
N ASP A 135 12.28 2.24 13.79
CA ASP A 135 13.46 1.55 14.32
C ASP A 135 14.01 0.53 13.31
N LYS A 136 13.13 -0.05 12.49
CA LYS A 136 13.45 -0.97 11.40
C LYS A 136 12.94 -0.39 10.09
N LYS A 137 13.83 -0.32 9.10
CA LYS A 137 13.52 0.15 7.76
C LYS A 137 12.75 -0.89 6.97
N VAL A 138 11.85 -0.45 6.10
CA VAL A 138 11.23 -1.34 5.12
C VAL A 138 12.30 -1.74 4.12
N THR A 139 12.46 -3.04 3.91
CA THR A 139 13.42 -3.64 2.99
C THR A 139 12.73 -4.64 2.09
N VAL A 140 13.39 -5.01 1.00
CA VAL A 140 13.00 -6.13 0.16
C VAL A 140 12.87 -7.41 1.00
N GLY A 141 11.88 -8.25 0.71
CA GLY A 141 11.69 -9.50 1.43
C GLY A 141 10.25 -9.94 1.62
N PHE A 142 10.05 -10.83 2.59
CA PHE A 142 8.77 -11.47 2.89
C PHE A 142 8.18 -10.93 4.20
N TYR A 143 6.93 -10.48 4.13
CA TYR A 143 6.19 -9.91 5.26
C TYR A 143 4.92 -10.72 5.50
N GLU A 144 4.84 -11.37 6.66
CA GLU A 144 3.73 -12.23 7.04
C GLU A 144 3.04 -11.74 8.31
N TYR A 145 1.71 -11.82 8.29
CA TYR A 145 0.87 -11.67 9.46
C TYR A 145 -0.32 -12.63 9.38
N PHE A 146 -0.35 -13.64 10.26
CA PHE A 146 -1.29 -14.76 10.15
C PHE A 146 -1.24 -15.37 8.74
N SER A 147 -2.38 -15.68 8.13
CA SER A 147 -2.48 -16.25 6.78
C SER A 147 -2.29 -15.23 5.64
N TYR A 148 -1.77 -14.04 5.94
CA TYR A 148 -1.59 -12.96 4.98
C TYR A 148 -0.11 -12.71 4.76
N PHE A 149 0.38 -12.97 3.55
CA PHE A 149 1.77 -12.69 3.18
C PHE A 149 1.88 -11.71 2.03
N THR A 150 2.91 -10.87 2.08
CA THR A 150 3.29 -9.92 1.03
C THR A 150 4.77 -10.09 0.75
N TYR A 151 5.12 -10.27 -0.52
CA TYR A 151 6.50 -10.19 -0.99
C TYR A 151 6.75 -8.77 -1.51
N LEU A 152 7.90 -8.20 -1.13
CA LEU A 152 8.41 -6.94 -1.67
C LEU A 152 9.65 -7.21 -2.51
N CYS A 153 9.80 -6.46 -3.60
CA CYS A 153 10.97 -6.42 -4.47
C CYS A 153 11.16 -4.99 -5.01
N ASP A 154 12.38 -4.63 -5.42
CA ASP A 154 12.77 -3.26 -5.82
C ASP A 154 13.43 -3.21 -7.21
N ASN A 155 13.09 -4.17 -8.07
CA ASN A 155 13.47 -4.17 -9.49
C ASN A 155 12.26 -3.81 -10.36
N LYS A 156 12.51 -3.29 -11.57
CA LYS A 156 11.44 -2.96 -12.52
C LYS A 156 10.59 -4.22 -12.83
N PHE A 157 9.28 -4.12 -12.62
CA PHE A 157 8.28 -5.16 -12.89
C PHE A 157 8.54 -6.50 -12.19
N CYS A 158 9.24 -6.48 -11.06
CA CYS A 158 9.60 -7.70 -10.34
C CYS A 158 8.40 -8.42 -9.68
N ASN A 159 7.22 -7.79 -9.65
CA ASN A 159 5.99 -8.35 -9.07
C ASN A 159 5.07 -9.05 -10.09
N GLU A 160 5.60 -9.49 -11.23
CA GLU A 160 4.85 -10.20 -12.27
C GLU A 160 4.16 -11.46 -11.72
N ASP A 161 4.86 -12.29 -10.95
CA ASP A 161 4.31 -13.49 -10.32
C ASP A 161 5.01 -13.80 -9.00
N GLU A 162 4.46 -14.73 -8.21
CA GLU A 162 5.03 -15.08 -6.90
C GLU A 162 6.49 -15.52 -6.98
N LYS A 163 6.82 -16.37 -7.96
CA LYS A 163 8.17 -16.92 -8.11
C LYS A 163 9.14 -15.79 -8.47
N THR A 164 8.82 -14.99 -9.48
CA THR A 164 9.63 -13.84 -9.91
C THR A 164 9.82 -12.85 -8.76
N THR A 165 8.77 -12.55 -8.00
CA THR A 165 8.85 -11.66 -6.83
C THR A 165 9.79 -12.24 -5.76
N ARG A 166 9.68 -13.54 -5.48
CA ARG A 166 10.51 -14.22 -4.48
C ARG A 166 11.97 -14.35 -4.90
N ASP A 167 12.23 -14.53 -6.18
CA ASP A 167 13.59 -14.67 -6.71
C ASP A 167 14.31 -13.32 -6.82
N ASN A 168 13.55 -12.21 -6.92
CA ASN A 168 14.03 -10.82 -6.91
C ASN A 168 13.97 -10.15 -5.53
N ARG A 169 14.01 -10.95 -4.45
CA ARG A 169 14.08 -10.45 -3.08
C ARG A 169 15.52 -10.20 -2.61
#